data_AF-A0AAW6CN36-F1
#
_entry.id   AF-A0AAW6CN36-F1
#
_cell.length_a   1.000
_cell.length_b   1.000
_cell.length_c   1.000
_cell.angle_alpha   90.00
_cell.angle_beta   90.00
_cell.angle_gamma   90.00
#
_symmetry.space_group_name_H-M   'P 1'
#
loop_
_entity.id
_entity.type
_entity.pdbx_description
1 polymer ?
#
loop_
_entity_poly.entity_id
_entity_poly.type
_entity_poly.pdbx_seq_one_letter_code
_entity_poly.pdbx_strand_id
1 'polypeptide(L)' 'MKASAGSVYTVYNQYLKRYTACQVAYIAPPDTVSKESWAVILSLDWVGDAPLTAEELPHLHPLYKDFM' A
#
# COMPACT_ATOMS: atom_id res chain seq x y z
N MET A 1 -2.04 7.51 13.99
CA MET A 1 -2.87 7.69 12.78
C MET A 1 -3.54 6.35 12.50
N LYS A 2 -4.87 6.29 12.31
CA LYS A 2 -5.54 5.03 11.95
C LYS A 2 -5.57 4.91 10.42
N ALA A 3 -5.17 3.76 9.90
CA ALA A 3 -5.28 3.47 8.48
C ALA A 3 -6.76 3.33 8.08
N SER A 4 -7.10 3.81 6.88
CA SER A 4 -8.44 3.68 6.30
C SER A 4 -8.36 3.10 4.90
N ALA A 5 -9.42 2.41 4.49
CA ALA A 5 -9.54 1.92 3.11
C ALA A 5 -9.39 3.08 2.12
N GLY A 6 -8.65 2.85 1.04
CA GLY A 6 -8.32 3.85 0.02
C GLY A 6 -7.07 4.68 0.32
N SER A 7 -6.58 4.73 1.56
CA SER A 7 -5.36 5.47 1.90
C SER A 7 -4.13 4.86 1.23
N VAL A 8 -3.28 5.72 0.67
CA VAL A 8 -2.02 5.35 0.03
C VAL A 8 -0.86 5.65 0.96
N TYR A 9 0.08 4.71 1.05
CA TYR A 9 1.28 4.81 1.87
C TYR A 9 2.52 4.49 1.06
N THR A 10 3.64 5.06 1.48
CA THR A 10 4.95 4.71 0.97
C THR A 10 5.71 3.89 2.01
N VAL A 11 6.28 2.78 1.57
CA VAL A 11 7.05 1.86 2.43
C VAL A 11 8.44 1.70 1.83
N TYR A 12 9.47 1.82 2.66
CA TYR A 12 10.83 1.58 2.19
C TYR A 12 11.09 0.08 2.06
N ASN A 13 11.38 -0.38 0.85
CA ASN A 13 11.74 -1.75 0.58
C ASN A 13 13.26 -1.93 0.74
N GLN A 14 13.67 -2.65 1.78
CA GLN A 14 15.09 -2.87 2.10
C GLN A 14 15.84 -3.68 1.02
N TYR A 15 15.15 -4.56 0.31
CA TYR A 15 15.75 -5.38 -0.75
C TYR A 15 16.05 -4.53 -1.99
N LEU A 16 15.09 -3.70 -2.41
CA LEU A 16 15.24 -2.79 -3.56
C LEU A 16 16.03 -1.51 -3.23
N LYS A 17 16.21 -1.22 -1.93
CA LYS A 17 16.75 0.05 -1.41
C LYS A 17 15.99 1.28 -1.90
N ARG A 18 14.69 1.12 -2.14
CA ARG A 18 13.80 2.15 -2.70
C ARG A 18 12.45 2.16 -1.99
N TYR A 19 11.77 3.29 -2.04
CA TYR A 19 10.39 3.41 -1.61
C TYR A 19 9.46 2.77 -2.63
N THR A 20 8.43 2.06 -2.15
CA THR A 20 7.34 1.48 -2.94
C THR A 20 6.01 1.98 -2.42
N ALA A 21 4.98 2.04 -3.26
CA ALA A 21 3.65 2.50 -2.84
C ALA A 21 2.67 1.33 -2.66
N CYS A 22 1.77 1.46 -1.68
CA CYS A 22 0.64 0.55 -1.50
C CYS A 22 -0.61 1.31 -1.08
N GLN A 23 -1.78 0.78 -1.42
CA GLN A 23 -3.07 1.27 -0.98
C GLN A 23 -3.69 0.30 0.02
N VAL A 24 -4.33 0.80 1.06
CA VAL A 24 -5.15 -0.04 1.96
C VAL A 24 -6.42 -0.44 1.21
N ALA A 25 -6.57 -1.73 0.93
CA ALA A 25 -7.78 -2.26 0.30
C ALA A 25 -8.94 -2.30 1.32
N TYR A 26 -8.69 -2.84 2.51
CA TYR A 26 -9.63 -2.82 3.63
C TYR A 26 -8.90 -3.06 4.96
N ILE A 27 -9.62 -2.82 6.07
CA ILE A 27 -9.15 -3.15 7.41
C ILE A 27 -9.82 -4.45 7.84
N ALA A 28 -9.04 -5.52 7.95
CA ALA A 28 -9.50 -6.80 8.45
C ALA A 28 -9.77 -6.70 9.96
N PRO A 29 -10.88 -7.31 10.45
CA PRO A 29 -11.08 -7.44 11.89
C PRO A 29 -10.04 -8.41 12.48
N PRO A 30 -9.88 -8.43 13.82
CA PRO A 30 -9.13 -9.48 14.48
C PRO A 30 -9.62 -10.88 14.11
N ASP A 31 -8.70 -11.81 13.93
CA ASP A 31 -8.95 -13.19 13.56
C ASP A 31 -7.86 -14.12 14.13
N THR A 32 -7.71 -15.32 13.57
CA THR A 32 -6.66 -16.27 13.99
C THR A 32 -5.26 -15.80 13.61
N VAL A 33 -5.12 -14.86 12.67
CA VAL A 33 -3.84 -14.30 12.21
C VAL A 33 -3.40 -13.16 13.12
N SER A 34 -4.34 -12.32 13.57
CA SER A 34 -4.04 -11.17 14.43
C SER A 34 -5.12 -10.91 15.47
N LYS A 35 -4.69 -10.62 16.71
CA LYS A 35 -5.59 -10.17 17.80
C LYS A 35 -6.03 -8.71 17.64
N GLU A 36 -5.40 -7.96 16.76
CA GLU A 36 -5.73 -6.58 16.43
C GLU A 36 -6.21 -6.48 14.98
N SER A 37 -7.02 -5.47 14.68
CA SER A 37 -7.36 -5.14 13.29
C SER A 37 -6.10 -4.82 12.50
N TRP A 38 -6.03 -5.29 11.26
CA TRP A 38 -4.86 -5.13 10.41
C TRP A 38 -5.24 -4.70 9.00
N ALA A 39 -4.35 -3.97 8.33
CA ALA A 39 -4.59 -3.47 6.99
C ALA A 39 -4.22 -4.53 5.96
N VAL A 40 -5.15 -4.85 5.07
CA VAL A 40 -4.85 -5.59 3.84
C VAL A 40 -4.47 -4.58 2.78
N ILE A 41 -3.28 -4.72 2.21
CA ILE A 41 -2.73 -3.76 1.25
C ILE A 41 -2.71 -4.31 -0.18
N LEU A 42 -2.96 -3.42 -1.13
CA LEU A 42 -2.75 -3.61 -2.55
C LEU A 42 -1.46 -2.90 -2.95
N SER A 43 -0.48 -3.64 -3.48
CA SER A 43 0.74 -3.05 -4.03
C SER A 43 0.43 -2.24 -5.29
N LEU A 44 1.07 -1.08 -5.44
CA LEU A 44 0.92 -0.19 -6.59
C LEU A 44 2.18 -0.21 -7.46
N ASP A 45 2.04 0.14 -8.74
CA ASP A 45 3.07 0.12 -9.77
C ASP A 45 4.06 1.30 -9.68
N TRP A 46 4.50 1.62 -8.47
CA TRP A 46 5.36 2.78 -8.22
C TRP A 46 6.56 2.45 -7.35
N VAL A 47 7.70 3.06 -7.70
CA VAL A 47 8.96 2.99 -6.96
C VAL A 47 9.70 4.33 -7.05
N GLY A 48 10.33 4.76 -5.96
CA GLY A 48 11.08 6.02 -5.90
C GLY A 48 12.24 6.02 -4.91
N ASP A 49 13.19 6.94 -5.09
CA ASP A 49 14.30 7.16 -4.16
C ASP A 49 13.91 8.05 -2.97
N ALA A 50 12.78 8.77 -3.10
CA ALA A 50 12.13 9.55 -2.04
C ALA A 50 10.68 9.07 -1.87
N PRO A 51 9.98 9.41 -0.77
CA PRO A 51 8.55 9.12 -0.62
C PRO A 51 7.69 9.75 -1.72
N LEU A 52 6.60 9.07 -2.06
CA LEU A 52 5.61 9.50 -3.07
C LEU A 52 5.04 10.88 -2.75
N THR A 53 4.91 11.75 -3.75
CA THR A 53 4.27 13.07 -3.57
C THR A 53 2.78 13.06 -3.94
N ALA A 54 2.06 14.12 -3.55
CA ALA A 54 0.62 14.21 -3.78
C ALA A 54 0.27 14.33 -5.27
N GLU A 55 1.16 14.90 -6.08
CA GLU A 55 1.00 15.09 -7.52
C GLU A 55 1.08 13.78 -8.31
N GLU A 56 1.77 12.78 -7.75
CA GLU A 56 1.93 11.46 -8.36
C GLU A 56 0.73 10.54 -8.09
N LEU A 57 -0.04 10.79 -7.02
CA LEU A 57 -1.17 9.96 -6.60
C LEU A 57 -2.17 9.60 -7.72
N PRO A 58 -2.59 10.53 -8.61
CA PRO A 58 -3.55 10.23 -9.67
C PRO A 58 -3.02 9.25 -10.73
N HIS A 59 -1.71 9.08 -10.81
CA HIS A 59 -1.03 8.26 -11.82
C HIS A 59 -0.74 6.83 -11.36
N LEU A 60 -1.10 6.49 -10.12
CA LEU A 60 -0.86 5.16 -9.57
C LEU A 60 -1.85 4.14 -10.13
N HIS A 61 -1.34 2.94 -10.40
CA HIS A 61 -2.13 1.77 -10.74
C HIS A 61 -1.76 0.58 -9.85
N PRO A 62 -2.66 -0.41 -9.71
CA PRO A 62 -2.32 -1.68 -9.09
C PRO A 62 -1.10 -2.34 -9.78
N LEU A 63 -0.13 -2.81 -8.97
CA LEU A 63 1.10 -3.46 -9.45
C LEU A 63 0.81 -4.73 -10.25
N TYR A 64 -0.21 -5.47 -9.83
CA TYR A 64 -0.73 -6.63 -10.51
C TYR A 64 -2.25 -6.49 -10.61
N LYS A 65 -2.77 -6.66 -11.82
CA LYS A 65 -4.20 -6.76 -12.09
C LYS A 65 -4.43 -8.15 -12.66
N ASP A 66 -5.13 -9.00 -11.90
CA ASP A 66 -5.69 -10.21 -12.49
C ASP A 66 -6.89 -9.80 -13.34
N PHE A 67 -6.84 -10.09 -14.64
CA PHE A 67 -8.00 -9.93 -15.52
C PHE A 67 -8.88 -11.17 -15.35
N MET A 68 -9.56 -11.26 -14.21
CA MET A 68 -10.65 -12.23 -14.04
C MET A 68 -11.88 -11.79 -14.82
#